data_AF-A0A7L0DQS8-F1
#
_entry.id   AF-A0A7L0DQS8-F1
#
_cell.length_a   1.000
_cell.length_b   1.000
_cell.length_c   1.000
_cell.angle_alpha   90.00
_cell.angle_beta   90.00
_cell.angle_gamma   90.00
#
_symmetry.space_group_name_H-M   'P 1'
#
loop_
_entity.id
_entity.type
_entity.pdbx_description
1 polymer ?
#
loop_
_entity_poly.entity_id
_entity_poly.type
_entity_poly.pdbx_seq_one_letter_code
_entity_poly.pdbx_strand_id
1 'polypeptide(L)'
;QVLRNMVHCADLSNPTKPLALYRQWTERIMEEFFRQGDRERERGMEISPMCDKHTASVEKSQRCHPVPTQVGFIDYIVHPLWETWADLVHPDAQEMLETLEENRDWY
;
A
#
# COMPACT_ATOMS: atom_id res chain seq x y z
N GLN A 1 8.69 6.28 -22.49
CA GLN A 1 7.80 5.32 -21.79
C GLN A 1 8.49 4.75 -20.55
N VAL A 2 9.72 4.22 -20.65
CA VAL A 2 10.50 3.66 -19.52
C VAL A 2 10.62 4.63 -18.33
N LEU A 3 11.04 5.89 -18.55
CA LEU A 3 11.19 6.87 -17.45
C LEU A 3 9.88 7.15 -16.69
N ARG A 4 8.74 7.13 -17.38
CA ARG A 4 7.43 7.30 -16.74
C ARG A 4 7.14 6.12 -15.81
N ASN A 5 7.38 4.90 -16.28
CA ASN A 5 7.19 3.69 -15.46
C ASN A 5 8.19 3.64 -14.30
N MET A 6 9.43 4.09 -14.49
CA MET A 6 10.41 4.18 -13.41
C MET A 6 9.93 5.11 -12.29
N VAL A 7 9.44 6.31 -12.63
CA VAL A 7 8.87 7.24 -11.64
C VAL A 7 7.62 6.65 -10.98
N HIS A 8 6.78 5.95 -11.74
CA HIS A 8 5.59 5.31 -11.18
C HIS A 8 5.92 4.15 -10.22
N CYS A 9 6.93 3.34 -10.54
CA CYS A 9 7.45 2.32 -9.62
C CYS A 9 7.99 2.98 -8.35
N ALA A 10 8.73 4.09 -8.48
CA ALA A 10 9.23 4.82 -7.32
C ALA A 10 8.11 5.33 -6.41
N ASP A 11 7.02 5.86 -6.98
CA ASP A 11 5.84 6.33 -6.25
C ASP A 11 5.11 5.17 -5.54
N LEU A 12 5.04 4.00 -6.18
CA LEU A 12 4.44 2.77 -5.64
C LEU A 12 5.48 1.83 -5.01
N SER A 13 6.59 2.36 -4.49
CA SER A 13 7.69 1.56 -3.94
C SER A 13 7.56 1.24 -2.46
N ASN A 14 6.57 1.79 -1.75
CA ASN A 14 6.47 1.61 -0.29
C ASN A 14 6.44 0.13 0.13
N PRO A 15 5.66 -0.75 -0.54
CA PRO A 15 5.60 -2.16 -0.17
C PRO A 15 6.85 -2.96 -0.55
N THR A 16 7.79 -2.39 -1.32
CA THR A 16 9.05 -3.04 -1.70
C THR A 16 10.23 -2.66 -0.79
N LYS A 17 9.97 -1.90 0.28
CA LYS A 17 10.98 -1.48 1.27
C LYS A 17 11.01 -2.43 2.46
N PRO A 18 12.10 -2.43 3.27
CA PRO A 18 12.11 -3.15 4.54
C PRO A 18 10.86 -2.86 5.37
N LEU A 19 10.27 -3.91 5.97
CA LEU A 19 8.97 -3.85 6.65
C LEU A 19 8.83 -2.67 7.64
N ALA A 20 9.90 -2.35 8.37
CA ALA A 20 9.90 -1.23 9.33
C ALA A 20 9.65 0.14 8.66
N LEU A 21 10.09 0.33 7.42
CA LEU A 21 9.81 1.53 6.63
C LEU A 21 8.42 1.46 6.01
N TYR A 22 8.06 0.31 5.42
CA TYR A 22 6.75 0.13 4.80
C TYR A 22 5.62 0.43 5.81
N ARG A 23 5.72 -0.10 7.03
CA ARG A 23 4.74 0.16 8.09
C ARG A 23 4.57 1.64 8.42
N GLN A 24 5.64 2.42 8.45
CA GLN A 24 5.55 3.87 8.69
C GLN A 24 4.80 4.58 7.55
N TRP A 25 4.96 4.13 6.31
CA TRP A 25 4.20 4.67 5.18
C TRP A 25 2.73 4.28 5.24
N THR A 26 2.42 3.03 5.60
CA THR A 26 1.04 2.57 5.81
C THR A 26 0.36 3.37 6.92
N GLU A 27 1.04 3.62 8.05
CA GLU A 27 0.50 4.45 9.13
C GLU A 27 0.16 5.88 8.65
N ARG A 28 1.07 6.50 7.88
CA ARG A 28 0.88 7.86 7.36
C ARG A 28 -0.27 7.97 6.36
N ILE A 29 -0.37 7.04 5.40
CA ILE A 29 -1.43 7.10 4.39
C ILE A 29 -2.80 6.83 5.00
N MET A 30 -2.88 5.93 5.99
CA MET A 30 -4.14 5.67 6.69
C MET A 30 -4.55 6.85 7.55
N GLU A 31 -3.61 7.52 8.22
CA GLU A 31 -3.90 8.78 8.93
C GLU A 31 -4.46 9.85 7.96
N GLU A 32 -3.88 9.97 6.76
CA GLU A 32 -4.38 10.88 5.74
C GLU A 32 -5.81 10.53 5.28
N PHE A 33 -6.07 9.25 4.97
CA PHE A 33 -7.40 8.77 4.58
C PHE A 33 -8.44 9.02 5.67
N PHE A 34 -8.10 8.77 6.94
CA PHE A 34 -9.02 9.01 8.05
C PHE A 34 -9.31 10.49 8.25
N ARG A 35 -8.32 11.36 8.07
CA ARG A 35 -8.52 12.81 8.10
C ARG A 35 -9.44 13.27 6.96
N GLN A 36 -9.33 12.65 5.78
CA GLN A 36 -10.27 12.90 4.69
C GLN A 36 -11.69 12.45 5.05
N GLY A 37 -11.85 11.23 5.57
CA GLY A 37 -13.17 10.71 5.94
C GLY A 37 -13.84 11.49 7.07
N ASP A 38 -13.08 12.03 8.02
CA ASP A 38 -13.60 12.93 9.04
C ASP A 38 -14.16 14.23 8.42
N ARG A 39 -13.46 14.82 7.43
CA ARG A 39 -13.95 16.00 6.69
C ARG A 39 -15.18 15.71 5.82
N GLU A 40 -15.22 14.53 5.19
CA GLU A 40 -16.39 14.08 4.42
C GLU A 40 -17.61 13.94 5.33
N ARG A 41 -17.43 13.33 6.50
CA ARG A 41 -18.47 13.20 7.53
C ARG A 41 -18.98 14.55 8.03
N GLU A 42 -18.08 15.49 8.35
CA GLU A 42 -18.43 16.84 8.79
C GLU A 42 -19.26 17.61 7.75
N ARG A 43 -19.04 17.32 6.46
CA ARG A 43 -19.77 17.94 5.35
C ARG A 43 -21.05 17.19 4.97
N GLY A 44 -21.39 16.10 5.66
CA GLY A 44 -22.52 15.25 5.33
C GLY A 44 -22.39 14.55 3.97
N MET A 45 -21.15 14.34 3.51
CA MET A 45 -20.86 13.61 2.27
C MET A 45 -20.78 12.11 2.55
N GLU A 46 -20.98 11.30 1.51
CA GLU A 46 -20.61 9.88 1.54
C GLU A 46 -19.10 9.78 1.78
N ILE A 47 -18.69 8.94 2.75
CA ILE A 47 -17.28 8.76 3.09
C ILE A 47 -16.63 7.87 2.02
N SER A 48 -15.50 8.32 1.49
CA SER A 48 -14.74 7.61 0.46
C SER A 48 -14.31 6.23 0.96
N PRO A 49 -14.16 5.24 0.04
CA PRO A 49 -13.59 3.95 0.38
C PRO A 49 -12.28 4.11 1.14
N MET A 50 -12.03 3.24 2.12
CA MET A 50 -10.86 3.27 3.01
C MET A 50 -10.71 4.48 3.95
N CYS A 51 -11.56 5.51 3.82
CA CYS A 51 -11.44 6.74 4.60
C CYS A 51 -12.21 6.71 5.92
N ASP A 52 -13.05 5.70 6.16
CA ASP A 52 -13.78 5.57 7.43
C ASP A 52 -13.02 4.72 8.47
N LYS A 53 -12.45 5.40 9.47
CA LYS A 53 -11.78 4.76 10.61
C LYS A 53 -12.66 3.84 11.44
N HIS A 54 -14.00 3.99 11.39
CA HIS A 54 -14.93 3.19 12.19
C HIS A 54 -15.31 1.86 11.53
N THR A 55 -15.19 1.77 10.20
CA THR A 55 -15.41 0.52 9.45
C THR A 55 -14.10 -0.19 9.16
N ALA A 56 -13.00 0.55 8.99
CA ALA A 56 -11.65 0.01 8.82
C ALA A 56 -11.11 -0.70 10.08
N SER A 57 -11.75 -0.54 11.24
CA SER A 57 -11.31 -1.06 12.54
C SER A 57 -12.00 -2.37 12.98
N VAL A 58 -12.81 -3.00 12.12
CA VAL A 58 -13.58 -4.21 12.49
C VAL A 58 -12.78 -5.52 12.37
N GLU A 59 -11.64 -5.56 11.67
CA GLU A 59 -10.70 -6.70 11.77
C GLU A 59 -9.75 -6.54 12.96
N LYS A 60 -10.32 -6.61 14.16
CA LYS A 60 -9.61 -6.70 15.44
C LYS A 60 -8.99 -8.08 15.65
N SER A 61 -7.94 -8.41 14.90
CA SER A 61 -7.04 -9.51 15.27
C SER A 61 -5.64 -8.95 15.53
N GLN A 62 -5.43 -8.45 16.75
CA GLN A 62 -4.13 -8.23 17.43
C GLN A 62 -3.00 -7.45 16.71
N ARG A 63 -3.18 -6.96 15.49
CA ARG A 63 -2.28 -6.07 14.77
C ARG A 63 -3.11 -4.85 14.37
N CYS A 64 -2.73 -3.69 14.89
CA CYS A 64 -3.43 -2.42 14.69
C CYS A 64 -3.19 -1.84 13.28
N HIS A 65 -3.25 -2.68 12.24
CA HIS A 65 -2.97 -2.30 10.86
C HIS A 65 -4.09 -2.81 9.95
N PRO A 66 -4.54 -2.03 8.95
CA PRO A 66 -5.54 -2.45 7.97
C PRO A 66 -4.92 -3.48 7.00
N VAL A 67 -4.85 -4.71 7.48
CA VAL A 67 -4.37 -5.90 6.77
C VAL A 67 -5.03 -6.09 5.39
N PRO A 68 -6.36 -6.10 5.24
CA PRO A 68 -6.99 -6.51 3.98
C PRO A 68 -6.76 -5.50 2.85
N THR A 69 -6.57 -4.23 3.19
CA THR A 69 -6.31 -3.16 2.22
C THR A 69 -4.92 -3.25 1.64
N GLN A 70 -3.91 -3.51 2.47
CA GLN A 70 -2.53 -3.59 2.00
C GLN A 70 -2.32 -4.84 1.15
N VAL A 71 -2.90 -5.98 1.52
CA VAL A 71 -2.86 -7.20 0.70
C VAL A 71 -3.52 -6.97 -0.66
N GLY A 72 -4.73 -6.40 -0.69
CA GLY A 72 -5.41 -6.10 -1.95
C GLY A 72 -4.65 -5.08 -2.81
N PHE A 73 -4.05 -4.06 -2.21
CA PHE A 73 -3.23 -3.09 -2.92
C PHE A 73 -1.98 -3.73 -3.54
N ILE A 74 -1.33 -4.65 -2.82
CA ILE A 74 -0.19 -5.39 -3.36
C ILE A 74 -0.63 -6.30 -4.50
N ASP A 75 -1.63 -7.15 -4.28
CA ASP A 75 -2.06 -8.17 -5.23
C ASP A 75 -2.57 -7.56 -6.55
N TYR A 76 -3.31 -6.44 -6.50
CA TYR A 76 -3.96 -5.88 -7.69
C TYR A 76 -3.21 -4.72 -8.36
N ILE A 77 -2.28 -4.06 -7.67
CA ILE A 77 -1.61 -2.86 -8.20
C ILE A 77 -0.09 -2.99 -8.16
N VAL A 78 0.48 -3.23 -6.99
CA VAL A 78 1.94 -3.12 -6.80
C VAL A 78 2.68 -4.32 -7.37
N HIS A 79 2.20 -5.55 -7.12
CA HIS A 79 2.85 -6.75 -7.62
C HIS A 79 2.89 -6.83 -9.15
N PRO A 80 1.78 -6.65 -9.90
CA PRO A 80 1.85 -6.68 -11.37
C PRO A 80 2.79 -5.62 -11.96
N LEU A 81 2.89 -4.44 -11.32
CA LEU A 81 3.79 -3.37 -11.74
C LEU A 81 5.25 -3.76 -11.52
N TRP A 82 5.60 -4.23 -10.31
CA TRP A 82 6.97 -4.56 -9.94
C TRP A 82 7.48 -5.84 -10.58
N GLU A 83 6.61 -6.84 -10.80
CA GLU A 83 6.92 -8.04 -11.58
C GLU A 83 7.31 -7.67 -13.02
N THR A 84 6.48 -6.86 -13.69
CA THR A 84 6.78 -6.38 -15.06
C THR A 84 8.05 -5.53 -15.11
N TRP A 85 8.31 -4.73 -14.07
CA TRP A 85 9.54 -3.95 -13.98
C TRP A 85 10.76 -4.85 -13.78
N ALA A 86 10.66 -5.87 -12.92
CA ALA A 86 11.73 -6.82 -12.66
C ALA A 86 12.10 -7.63 -13.90
N ASP A 87 11.12 -8.06 -14.69
CA ASP A 87 11.36 -8.69 -15.99
C ASP A 87 12.15 -7.78 -16.95
N LEU A 88 11.84 -6.48 -16.97
CA LEU A 88 12.50 -5.51 -17.86
C LEU A 88 13.97 -5.28 -17.50
N VAL A 89 14.31 -5.28 -16.22
CA VAL A 89 15.66 -4.97 -15.72
C VAL A 89 16.37 -6.20 -15.13
N HIS A 90 15.90 -7.40 -15.44
CA HIS A 90 16.42 -8.63 -14.84
C HIS A 90 17.96 -8.73 -14.99
N PRO A 91 18.69 -9.03 -13.90
CA PRO A 91 18.21 -9.48 -12.58
C PRO A 91 18.11 -8.36 -11.51
N ASP A 92 18.24 -7.09 -11.89
CA ASP A 92 18.60 -6.01 -10.96
C ASP A 92 17.52 -5.66 -9.91
N ALA A 93 16.25 -6.03 -10.14
CA ALA A 93 15.15 -5.72 -9.22
C ALA A 93 14.64 -6.93 -8.41
N GLN A 94 15.31 -8.08 -8.48
CA GLN A 94 14.85 -9.32 -7.84
C GLN A 94 14.69 -9.17 -6.32
N GLU A 95 15.65 -8.54 -5.64
CA GLU A 95 15.59 -8.30 -4.18
C GLU A 95 14.36 -7.47 -3.77
N MET A 96 13.95 -6.52 -4.63
CA MET A 96 12.78 -5.68 -4.36
C MET A 96 11.47 -6.46 -4.51
N LEU A 97 11.43 -7.42 -5.46
CA LEU A 97 10.29 -8.29 -5.66
C LEU A 97 10.16 -9.32 -4.53
N GLU A 98 11.28 -9.90 -4.08
CA GLU A 98 11.31 -10.79 -2.91
C GLU A 98 10.83 -10.06 -1.64
N THR A 99 11.33 -8.84 -1.40
CA THR A 99 10.87 -8.00 -0.27
C THR A 99 9.37 -7.69 -0.35
N LEU A 100 8.84 -7.48 -1.56
CA LEU A 100 7.41 -7.25 -1.77
C LEU A 100 6.57 -8.46 -1.34
N GLU A 101 6.97 -9.66 -1.75
CA GLU A 101 6.32 -10.92 -1.40
C GLU A 101 6.37 -11.16 0.12
N GLU A 102 7.53 -10.97 0.76
CA GLU A 102 7.68 -11.09 2.21
C GLU A 102 6.77 -10.12 2.98
N ASN A 103 6.72 -8.86 2.54
CA ASN A 103 5.84 -7.86 3.13
C ASN A 103 4.36 -8.19 2.91
N ARG A 104 4.00 -8.74 1.75
CA ARG A 104 2.64 -9.18 1.43
C ARG A 104 2.19 -10.31 2.34
N ASP A 105 3.05 -11.27 2.61
CA ASP A 105 2.77 -12.41 3.50
C ASP A 105 2.74 -12.01 4.99
N TRP A 106 3.45 -10.95 5.35
CA TRP A 106 3.40 -10.42 6.72
C TRP A 106 2.05 -9.77 7.06
N TYR A 107 1.45 -9.07 6.09
CA TYR A 107 0.16 -8.40 6.23
C TYR A 107 -0.98 -9.42 6.25
#